data_AF-A0A0N8VZF3-F1
#
_entry.id   AF-A0A0N8VZF3-F1
#
_cell.length_a   1.000
_cell.length_b   1.000
_cell.length_c   1.000
_cell.angle_alpha   90.00
_cell.angle_beta   90.00
_cell.angle_gamma   90.00
#
_symmetry.space_group_name_H-M   'P 1'
#
loop_
_entity.id
_entity.type
_entity.pdbx_description
1 polymer ?
#
loop_
_entity_poly.entity_id
_entity_poly.type
_entity_poly.pdbx_seq_one_letter_code
_entity_poly.pdbx_strand_id
1 'polypeptide(L)'
;MTPTRHLAANDTQRLESETSDIGLPDSVAQVNYVVVDHLGSPFNDALVDWTEEHRPDLLPQGGGAGGTWAPGSLIVAADMTDRSMGIYCADQVCEDLHLNDHSHLESALSAMRPALGEEDIAQGFLDGLDAAAGPVDDEGVSWPILGAIAGGVTGLGALLLGLFRRRSTRTAKTRYAELRSDYAHLALTVPHGTEELRGLSSPLASDDLRQRWETLTTRFSALPQEIDSWGLSSGASDKQFRHHSKDIARAHSLMVSLRRASQQITLLAKIERGDVTAREAEVIRLEKDIEGALDHAKDSRVQGLSRRAAELRADLSGEDFPERYAALLRDYAEVIRDIRDTDIAETSDTHRVPQLGDSQWRPGYGVHSFVPFMLVQSWYLSDTATSSSTSTTTVNTTFSGGFAGGGGSSSF
;
A
#
# COMPACT_ATOMS: atom_id res chain seq x y z
N MET A 1 -32.51 7.89 6.38
CA MET A 1 -31.73 7.71 7.62
C MET A 1 -30.32 7.41 7.17
N THR A 2 -29.45 8.40 7.27
CA THR A 2 -28.14 8.44 6.61
C THR A 2 -27.13 7.62 7.42
N PRO A 3 -26.52 6.56 6.87
CA PRO A 3 -25.46 5.86 7.58
C PRO A 3 -24.14 6.22 6.90
N THR A 4 -23.67 7.44 7.16
CA THR A 4 -22.30 7.84 6.88
C THR A 4 -21.44 7.29 8.01
N ARG A 5 -20.63 6.27 7.72
CA ARG A 5 -19.57 5.85 8.62
C ARG A 5 -18.51 6.95 8.65
N HIS A 6 -18.33 7.58 9.79
CA HIS A 6 -17.22 8.49 9.97
C HIS A 6 -15.94 7.69 10.23
N LEU A 7 -14.89 7.97 9.44
CA LEU A 7 -13.54 7.51 9.74
C LEU A 7 -13.14 7.95 11.15
N ALA A 8 -12.44 7.08 11.87
CA ALA A 8 -11.89 7.45 13.16
C ALA A 8 -10.87 8.59 12.98
N ALA A 9 -10.72 9.46 13.99
CA ALA A 9 -9.91 10.66 13.84
C ALA A 9 -8.42 10.36 13.55
N ASN A 10 -7.90 9.24 14.06
CA ASN A 10 -6.56 8.73 13.76
C ASN A 10 -6.43 8.30 12.29
N ASP A 11 -7.46 7.69 11.72
CA ASP A 11 -7.47 7.23 10.32
C ASP A 11 -7.49 8.42 9.37
N THR A 12 -8.28 9.46 9.68
CA THR A 12 -8.28 10.72 8.93
C THR A 12 -6.90 11.38 8.94
N GLN A 13 -6.27 11.48 10.11
CA GLN A 13 -4.93 12.07 10.24
C GLN A 13 -3.88 11.26 9.45
N ARG A 14 -3.98 9.93 9.51
CA ARG A 14 -3.08 9.03 8.77
C ARG A 14 -3.24 9.22 7.26
N LEU A 15 -4.47 9.27 6.78
CA LEU A 15 -4.77 9.54 5.37
C LEU A 15 -4.21 10.90 4.95
N GLU A 16 -4.44 11.97 5.71
CA GLU A 16 -3.90 13.30 5.41
C GLU A 16 -2.36 13.31 5.33
N SER A 17 -1.67 12.67 6.27
CA SER A 17 -0.21 12.63 6.27
C SER A 17 0.36 11.78 5.14
N GLU A 18 -0.15 10.57 4.96
CA GLU A 18 0.46 9.58 4.08
C GLU A 18 0.08 9.76 2.61
N THR A 19 -1.08 10.37 2.31
CA THR A 19 -1.44 10.74 0.92
C THR A 19 -0.40 11.68 0.33
N SER A 20 0.17 12.58 1.14
CA SER A 20 1.16 13.56 0.67
C SER A 20 2.50 12.92 0.24
N ASP A 21 2.79 11.73 0.75
CA ASP A 21 3.98 10.95 0.40
C ASP A 21 3.77 10.12 -0.88
N ILE A 22 2.52 9.95 -1.34
CA ILE A 22 2.18 9.23 -2.56
C ILE A 22 2.41 10.14 -3.77
N GLY A 23 3.17 9.64 -4.76
CA GLY A 23 3.63 10.40 -5.93
C GLY A 23 2.56 10.69 -6.98
N LEU A 24 1.45 11.30 -6.58
CA LEU A 24 0.30 11.61 -7.44
C LEU A 24 0.63 12.66 -8.53
N PRO A 25 -0.07 12.61 -9.68
CA PRO A 25 0.05 13.66 -10.69
C PRO A 25 -0.37 15.03 -10.17
N ASP A 26 0.17 16.09 -10.78
CA ASP A 26 -0.36 17.45 -10.58
C ASP A 26 -1.80 17.62 -11.09
N SER A 27 -2.27 16.72 -11.96
CA SER A 27 -3.67 16.71 -12.37
C SER A 27 -4.59 16.38 -11.20
N VAL A 28 -4.11 15.69 -10.16
CA VAL A 28 -4.86 15.48 -8.91
C VAL A 28 -4.73 16.74 -8.06
N ALA A 29 -5.78 17.55 -8.08
CA ALA A 29 -5.92 18.70 -7.20
C ALA A 29 -6.38 18.28 -5.79
N GLN A 30 -7.15 17.18 -5.71
CA GLN A 30 -7.70 16.68 -4.46
C GLN A 30 -7.95 15.17 -4.50
N VAL A 31 -7.65 14.51 -3.38
CA VAL A 31 -8.06 13.13 -3.10
C VAL A 31 -9.24 13.16 -2.14
N ASN A 32 -10.33 12.47 -2.49
CA ASN A 32 -11.53 12.39 -1.68
C ASN A 32 -11.73 10.95 -1.22
N TYR A 33 -11.69 10.75 0.10
CA TYR A 33 -12.00 9.47 0.72
C TYR A 33 -13.47 9.42 1.09
N VAL A 34 -14.18 8.42 0.60
CA VAL A 34 -15.62 8.22 0.86
C VAL A 34 -15.81 6.89 1.55
N VAL A 35 -16.32 6.92 2.77
CA VAL A 35 -16.69 5.72 3.52
C VAL A 35 -18.16 5.83 3.85
N VAL A 36 -18.90 4.78 3.53
CA VAL A 36 -20.31 4.66 3.89
C VAL A 36 -20.54 3.32 4.59
N ASP A 37 -21.63 3.22 5.33
CA ASP A 37 -22.06 1.90 5.80
C ASP A 37 -22.80 1.14 4.70
N HIS A 38 -23.70 1.77 3.94
CA HIS A 38 -24.45 1.13 2.86
C HIS A 38 -24.86 2.16 1.80
N LEU A 39 -24.39 1.98 0.57
CA LEU A 39 -24.67 2.78 -0.62
C LEU A 39 -25.73 2.11 -1.50
N GLY A 40 -25.65 0.78 -1.64
CA GLY A 40 -26.50 -0.01 -2.53
C GLY A 40 -25.86 -0.38 -3.86
N SER A 41 -26.62 -1.06 -4.71
CA SER A 41 -26.14 -1.67 -5.97
C SER A 41 -26.93 -1.19 -7.20
N PRO A 42 -26.29 -0.95 -8.36
CA PRO A 42 -24.84 -1.07 -8.60
C PRO A 42 -24.03 0.04 -7.92
N PHE A 43 -22.89 -0.32 -7.32
CA PHE A 43 -22.10 0.59 -6.47
C PHE A 43 -21.68 1.88 -7.17
N ASN A 44 -21.31 1.82 -8.46
CA ASN A 44 -20.98 3.00 -9.27
C ASN A 44 -22.12 4.02 -9.32
N ASP A 45 -23.34 3.55 -9.55
CA ASP A 45 -24.53 4.39 -9.68
C ASP A 45 -24.94 4.95 -8.32
N ALA A 46 -24.94 4.09 -7.30
CA ALA A 46 -25.22 4.49 -5.93
C ALA A 46 -24.25 5.57 -5.44
N LEU A 47 -22.96 5.47 -5.80
CA LEU A 47 -21.97 6.47 -5.43
C LEU A 47 -22.21 7.81 -6.13
N VAL A 48 -22.60 7.81 -7.40
CA VAL A 48 -22.98 9.04 -8.12
C VAL A 48 -24.19 9.69 -7.46
N ASP A 49 -25.25 8.93 -7.18
CA ASP A 49 -26.46 9.43 -6.51
C ASP A 49 -26.13 10.01 -5.13
N TRP A 50 -25.33 9.28 -4.33
CA TRP A 50 -24.90 9.76 -3.01
C TRP A 50 -24.06 11.03 -3.11
N THR A 51 -23.17 11.11 -4.09
CA THR A 51 -22.31 12.28 -4.32
C THR A 51 -23.14 13.48 -4.75
N GLU A 52 -24.17 13.29 -5.57
CA GLU A 52 -25.05 14.38 -6.00
C GLU A 52 -25.82 14.99 -4.82
N GLU A 53 -26.21 14.17 -3.84
CA GLU A 53 -26.89 14.62 -2.63
C GLU A 53 -25.93 15.26 -1.60
N HIS A 54 -24.75 14.68 -1.38
CA HIS A 54 -23.89 15.01 -0.23
C HIS A 54 -22.63 15.81 -0.58
N ARG A 55 -22.13 15.67 -1.81
CA ARG A 55 -20.89 16.29 -2.31
C ARG A 55 -21.07 16.80 -3.75
N PRO A 56 -22.05 17.70 -4.00
CA PRO A 56 -22.32 18.20 -5.35
C PRO A 56 -21.13 18.96 -5.95
N ASP A 57 -20.16 19.38 -5.13
CA ASP A 57 -18.88 19.93 -5.57
C ASP A 57 -18.04 18.94 -6.40
N LEU A 58 -18.24 17.63 -6.22
CA LEU A 58 -17.57 16.58 -6.99
C LEU A 58 -18.30 16.24 -8.31
N LEU A 59 -19.51 16.77 -8.52
CA LEU A 59 -20.35 16.56 -9.70
C LEU A 59 -20.81 17.90 -10.28
N PRO A 60 -19.90 18.71 -10.86
CA PRO A 60 -20.21 20.07 -11.30
C PRO A 60 -21.27 20.14 -12.41
N GLN A 61 -21.52 19.02 -13.09
CA GLN A 61 -22.50 18.86 -14.17
C GLN A 61 -23.72 18.01 -13.76
N GLY A 62 -23.80 17.60 -12.48
CA GLY A 62 -24.77 16.63 -11.98
C GLY A 62 -24.42 15.18 -12.30
N GLY A 63 -25.21 14.24 -11.75
CA GLY A 63 -25.02 12.79 -11.93
C GLY A 63 -25.63 12.21 -13.21
N GLY A 64 -26.30 13.04 -14.03
CA GLY A 64 -27.03 12.62 -15.23
C GLY A 64 -26.18 12.45 -16.49
N ALA A 65 -26.86 12.31 -17.64
CA ALA A 65 -26.23 12.11 -18.94
C ALA A 65 -25.23 13.21 -19.30
N GLY A 66 -23.98 12.83 -19.59
CA GLY A 66 -22.87 13.75 -19.85
C GLY A 66 -22.21 14.33 -18.60
N GLY A 67 -22.67 13.95 -17.40
CA GLY A 67 -22.02 14.27 -16.14
C GLY A 67 -20.66 13.61 -16.02
N THR A 68 -19.73 14.28 -15.33
CA THR A 68 -18.38 13.79 -15.06
C THR A 68 -17.97 14.16 -13.64
N TRP A 69 -16.98 13.45 -13.11
CA TRP A 69 -16.32 13.86 -11.87
C TRP A 69 -15.66 15.24 -12.03
N ALA A 70 -15.62 16.00 -10.93
CA ALA A 70 -15.05 17.34 -10.90
C ALA A 70 -13.58 17.32 -11.35
N PRO A 71 -13.13 18.26 -12.20
CA PRO A 71 -11.75 18.32 -12.66
C PRO A 71 -10.74 18.25 -11.50
N GLY A 72 -9.75 17.38 -11.66
CA GLY A 72 -8.69 17.16 -10.69
C GLY A 72 -9.07 16.37 -9.43
N SER A 73 -10.25 15.77 -9.40
CA SER A 73 -10.64 14.85 -8.35
C SER A 73 -10.14 13.43 -8.62
N LEU A 74 -9.58 12.83 -7.57
CA LEU A 74 -9.44 11.39 -7.39
C LEU A 74 -10.28 11.00 -6.18
N ILE A 75 -11.08 9.96 -6.29
CA ILE A 75 -12.04 9.52 -5.27
C ILE A 75 -11.74 8.05 -4.98
N VAL A 76 -11.53 7.72 -3.72
CA VAL A 76 -11.41 6.33 -3.25
C VAL A 76 -12.56 6.07 -2.29
N ALA A 77 -13.38 5.08 -2.61
CA ALA A 77 -14.65 4.83 -1.93
C ALA A 77 -14.74 3.38 -1.41
N ALA A 78 -15.37 3.20 -0.25
CA ALA A 78 -15.77 1.90 0.26
C ALA A 78 -17.14 1.93 0.94
N ASP A 79 -17.91 0.88 0.69
CA ASP A 79 -19.09 0.46 1.41
C ASP A 79 -18.74 -0.79 2.22
N MET A 80 -18.79 -0.65 3.53
CA MET A 80 -18.35 -1.69 4.46
C MET A 80 -19.43 -2.75 4.72
N THR A 81 -20.70 -2.49 4.43
CA THR A 81 -21.78 -3.50 4.60
C THR A 81 -21.90 -4.37 3.37
N ASP A 82 -21.92 -3.77 2.18
CA ASP A 82 -22.02 -4.49 0.91
C ASP A 82 -20.64 -4.95 0.39
N ARG A 83 -19.58 -4.66 1.16
CA ARG A 83 -18.18 -4.99 0.86
C ARG A 83 -17.79 -4.62 -0.58
N SER A 84 -18.13 -3.39 -0.94
CA SER A 84 -17.91 -2.84 -2.27
C SER A 84 -16.96 -1.65 -2.19
N MET A 85 -16.04 -1.54 -3.12
CA MET A 85 -15.03 -0.47 -3.15
C MET A 85 -14.86 0.05 -4.58
N GLY A 86 -14.34 1.26 -4.71
CA GLY A 86 -14.05 1.83 -6.02
C GLY A 86 -13.00 2.93 -5.99
N ILE A 87 -12.37 3.13 -7.14
CA ILE A 87 -11.48 4.25 -7.43
C ILE A 87 -12.05 4.96 -8.64
N TYR A 88 -12.29 6.26 -8.49
CA TYR A 88 -12.92 7.10 -9.50
C TYR A 88 -12.12 8.37 -9.71
N CYS A 89 -12.13 8.90 -10.92
CA CYS A 89 -11.30 10.04 -11.24
C CYS A 89 -11.92 10.89 -12.34
N ALA A 90 -11.59 12.18 -12.31
CA ALA A 90 -11.82 13.03 -13.47
C ALA A 90 -11.04 12.50 -14.69
N ASP A 91 -11.55 12.74 -15.90
CA ASP A 91 -11.01 12.18 -17.13
C ASP A 91 -9.49 12.36 -17.26
N GLN A 92 -9.00 13.58 -17.00
CA GLN A 92 -7.56 13.87 -17.06
C GLN A 92 -6.78 13.13 -15.97
N VAL A 93 -7.36 12.94 -14.78
CA VAL A 93 -6.74 12.21 -13.67
C VAL A 93 -6.69 10.71 -13.98
N CYS A 94 -7.76 10.13 -14.53
CA CYS A 94 -7.78 8.72 -14.92
C CYS A 94 -6.81 8.42 -16.05
N GLU A 95 -6.71 9.32 -17.04
CA GLU A 95 -5.73 9.22 -18.10
C GLU A 95 -4.30 9.25 -17.53
N ASP A 96 -4.05 10.22 -16.65
CA ASP A 96 -2.77 10.41 -15.99
C ASP A 96 -2.36 9.24 -15.09
N LEU A 97 -3.30 8.60 -14.41
CA LEU A 97 -3.06 7.45 -13.54
C LEU A 97 -3.21 6.10 -14.26
N HIS A 98 -3.52 6.10 -15.56
CA HIS A 98 -3.83 4.89 -16.33
C HIS A 98 -5.00 4.06 -15.79
N LEU A 99 -5.92 4.67 -15.05
CA LEU A 99 -7.09 3.98 -14.49
C LEU A 99 -8.19 3.71 -15.53
N ASN A 100 -8.00 4.18 -16.77
CA ASN A 100 -8.79 3.73 -17.93
C ASN A 100 -8.36 2.35 -18.43
N ASP A 101 -7.15 1.90 -18.08
CA ASP A 101 -6.72 0.54 -18.32
C ASP A 101 -7.37 -0.37 -17.29
N HIS A 102 -8.15 -1.34 -17.77
CA HIS A 102 -8.90 -2.26 -16.91
C HIS A 102 -7.98 -3.03 -15.95
N SER A 103 -6.80 -3.46 -16.43
CA SER A 103 -5.85 -4.27 -15.65
C SER A 103 -5.14 -3.47 -14.57
N HIS A 104 -4.82 -2.20 -14.85
CA HIS A 104 -4.21 -1.30 -13.88
C HIS A 104 -5.22 -0.86 -12.81
N LEU A 105 -6.45 -0.54 -13.22
CA LEU A 105 -7.54 -0.27 -12.30
C LEU A 105 -7.87 -1.49 -11.43
N GLU A 106 -7.90 -2.69 -12.00
CA GLU A 106 -8.08 -3.94 -11.26
C GLU A 106 -6.98 -4.17 -10.24
N SER A 107 -5.72 -3.92 -10.62
CA SER A 107 -4.57 -4.04 -9.72
C SER A 107 -4.67 -3.05 -8.54
N ALA A 108 -5.03 -1.79 -8.82
CA ALA A 108 -5.24 -0.79 -7.80
C ALA A 108 -6.39 -1.14 -6.85
N LEU A 109 -7.51 -1.62 -7.38
CA LEU A 109 -8.63 -2.10 -6.57
C LEU A 109 -8.23 -3.34 -5.75
N SER A 110 -7.50 -4.28 -6.34
CA SER A 110 -7.05 -5.50 -5.66
C SER A 110 -6.13 -5.19 -4.48
N ALA A 111 -5.29 -4.14 -4.57
CA ALA A 111 -4.42 -3.69 -3.49
C ALA A 111 -5.20 -3.20 -2.25
N MET A 112 -6.44 -2.73 -2.43
CA MET A 112 -7.29 -2.27 -1.32
C MET A 112 -7.87 -3.43 -0.50
N ARG A 113 -8.12 -4.58 -1.13
CA ARG A 113 -8.87 -5.71 -0.54
C ARG A 113 -8.32 -6.22 0.78
N PRO A 114 -6.99 -6.44 0.95
CA PRO A 114 -6.44 -7.01 2.17
C PRO A 114 -6.82 -6.20 3.41
N ALA A 115 -6.48 -4.92 3.40
CA ALA A 115 -6.71 -4.04 4.54
C ALA A 115 -8.20 -3.72 4.73
N LEU A 116 -8.98 -3.58 3.67
CA LEU A 116 -10.43 -3.44 3.80
C LEU A 116 -11.10 -4.69 4.38
N GLY A 117 -10.61 -5.87 4.03
CA GLY A 117 -11.04 -7.14 4.63
C GLY A 117 -10.75 -7.22 6.13
N GLU A 118 -9.67 -6.57 6.59
CA GLU A 118 -9.32 -6.39 7.99
C GLU A 118 -10.06 -5.23 8.67
N GLU A 119 -10.96 -4.53 7.98
CA GLU A 119 -11.57 -3.27 8.45
C GLU A 119 -10.56 -2.14 8.72
N ASP A 120 -9.32 -2.22 8.21
CA ASP A 120 -8.36 -1.12 8.20
C ASP A 120 -8.58 -0.23 6.96
N ILE A 121 -9.61 0.61 7.05
CA ILE A 121 -10.11 1.41 5.93
C ILE A 121 -9.04 2.38 5.41
N ALA A 122 -8.33 3.05 6.30
CA ALA A 122 -7.30 3.99 5.89
C ALA A 122 -6.15 3.29 5.16
N GLN A 123 -5.79 2.05 5.54
CA GLN A 123 -4.68 1.35 4.90
C GLN A 123 -5.13 0.85 3.53
N GLY A 124 -6.34 0.30 3.43
CA GLY A 124 -6.91 -0.10 2.15
C GLY A 124 -6.97 1.05 1.16
N PHE A 125 -7.34 2.24 1.62
CA PHE A 125 -7.33 3.44 0.77
C PHE A 125 -5.93 3.87 0.33
N LEU A 126 -4.95 3.84 1.22
CA LEU A 126 -3.56 4.17 0.89
C LEU A 126 -2.94 3.14 -0.06
N ASP A 127 -3.22 1.85 0.13
CA ASP A 127 -2.71 0.77 -0.72
C ASP A 127 -3.27 0.87 -2.14
N GLY A 128 -4.57 1.14 -2.29
CA GLY A 128 -5.17 1.39 -3.61
C GLY A 128 -4.63 2.65 -4.28
N LEU A 129 -4.39 3.70 -3.50
CA LEU A 129 -3.86 4.97 -4.02
C LEU A 129 -2.40 4.85 -4.45
N ASP A 130 -1.56 4.15 -3.67
CA ASP A 130 -0.16 3.89 -4.02
C ASP A 130 -0.06 3.00 -5.26
N ALA A 131 -0.91 1.96 -5.35
CA ALA A 131 -1.00 1.11 -6.54
C ALA A 131 -1.47 1.87 -7.78
N ALA A 132 -2.47 2.76 -7.63
CA ALA A 132 -2.93 3.63 -8.72
C ALA A 132 -1.84 4.61 -9.19
N ALA A 133 -1.03 5.13 -8.26
CA ALA A 133 0.09 6.04 -8.53
C ALA A 133 1.37 5.32 -9.01
N GLY A 134 1.44 4.01 -8.79
CA GLY A 134 2.56 3.15 -9.11
C GLY A 134 2.84 3.03 -10.62
N PRO A 135 4.03 2.55 -11.00
CA PRO A 135 4.28 2.20 -12.39
C PRO A 135 3.30 1.12 -12.83
N VAL A 136 2.82 1.22 -14.08
CA VAL A 136 2.14 0.09 -14.72
C VAL A 136 3.18 -1.01 -14.88
N ASP A 137 2.98 -2.15 -14.23
CA ASP A 137 3.90 -3.29 -14.33
C ASP A 137 3.78 -3.91 -15.72
N ASP A 138 4.76 -3.60 -16.58
CA ASP A 138 4.98 -4.24 -17.88
C ASP A 138 5.59 -5.66 -17.73
N GLU A 139 5.24 -6.42 -16.68
CA GLU A 139 5.61 -7.84 -16.56
C GLU A 139 4.45 -8.73 -17.00
N GLY A 140 4.39 -8.93 -18.32
CA GLY A 140 3.43 -9.84 -18.96
C GLY A 140 3.40 -9.77 -20.48
N VAL A 141 3.99 -8.74 -21.11
CA VAL A 141 4.07 -8.65 -22.57
C VAL A 141 5.44 -9.11 -23.06
N SER A 142 5.54 -10.41 -23.36
CA SER A 142 6.57 -10.90 -24.28
C SER A 142 6.40 -10.19 -25.64
N TRP A 143 7.36 -9.36 -26.01
CA TRP A 143 7.46 -8.83 -27.37
C TRP A 143 7.92 -9.98 -28.28
N PRO A 144 7.03 -10.54 -29.12
CA PRO A 144 7.10 -10.19 -30.55
C PRO A 144 5.74 -10.31 -31.27
N ILE A 145 4.80 -9.39 -31.07
CA ILE A 145 3.72 -9.14 -32.06
C ILE A 145 3.39 -7.64 -32.06
N LEU A 146 3.98 -6.89 -33.00
CA LEU A 146 3.29 -5.91 -33.85
C LEU A 146 4.29 -5.20 -34.78
N GLY A 147 4.87 -5.99 -35.68
CA GLY A 147 5.12 -5.50 -37.03
C GLY A 147 3.86 -5.69 -37.86
N ALA A 148 2.88 -4.76 -37.78
CA ALA A 148 1.82 -4.57 -38.78
C ALA A 148 0.80 -3.46 -38.39
N ILE A 149 1.23 -2.22 -38.12
CA ILE A 149 0.40 -1.03 -38.44
C ILE A 149 1.34 0.06 -39.00
N ALA A 150 1.79 -0.16 -40.22
CA ALA A 150 2.23 0.93 -41.09
C ALA A 150 0.97 1.44 -41.82
N GLY A 151 0.48 2.63 -41.47
CA GLY A 151 -0.65 3.23 -42.17
C GLY A 151 -1.40 4.32 -41.42
N GLY A 152 -0.78 5.48 -41.26
CA GLY A 152 -1.41 6.81 -41.16
C GLY A 152 -2.58 7.04 -40.21
N VAL A 153 -2.33 7.73 -39.08
CA VAL A 153 -3.15 8.86 -38.60
C VAL A 153 -2.23 9.92 -37.99
N THR A 154 -2.43 11.16 -38.40
CA THR A 154 -1.69 12.38 -38.12
C THR A 154 -1.85 12.89 -36.67
N GLY A 155 -0.75 13.28 -36.01
CA GLY A 155 -0.73 14.41 -35.06
C GLY A 155 -0.79 14.16 -33.53
N LEU A 156 -1.27 13.03 -33.02
CA LEU A 156 -1.54 12.86 -31.56
C LEU A 156 -0.44 12.17 -30.73
N GLY A 157 0.47 11.42 -31.35
CA GLY A 157 1.51 10.67 -30.60
C GLY A 157 2.64 11.53 -29.99
N ALA A 158 2.87 12.74 -30.49
CA ALA A 158 3.94 13.62 -29.99
C ALA A 158 3.54 14.40 -28.72
N LEU A 159 2.25 14.65 -28.51
CA LEU A 159 1.72 15.31 -27.31
C LEU A 159 1.73 14.36 -26.11
N LEU A 160 1.35 13.10 -26.31
CA LEU A 160 1.31 12.07 -25.26
C LEU A 160 2.72 11.74 -24.74
N LEU A 161 3.70 11.49 -25.61
CA LEU A 161 5.11 11.38 -25.19
C LEU A 161 5.61 12.65 -24.49
N GLY A 162 5.12 13.84 -24.85
CA GLY A 162 5.47 15.10 -24.21
C GLY A 162 5.01 15.23 -22.75
N LEU A 163 3.81 14.74 -22.43
CA LEU A 163 3.23 14.76 -21.08
C LEU A 163 3.87 13.72 -20.16
N PHE A 164 4.07 12.48 -20.64
CA PHE A 164 4.87 11.46 -19.94
C PHE A 164 6.28 11.94 -19.64
N ARG A 165 6.90 12.63 -20.61
CA ARG A 165 8.21 13.23 -20.43
C ARG A 165 8.18 14.31 -19.36
N ARG A 166 7.20 15.21 -19.36
CA ARG A 166 7.11 16.30 -18.36
C ARG A 166 6.84 15.78 -16.95
N ARG A 167 5.96 14.80 -16.78
CA ARG A 167 5.61 14.25 -15.46
C ARG A 167 6.73 13.40 -14.87
N SER A 168 7.30 12.46 -15.64
CA SER A 168 8.49 11.71 -15.21
C SER A 168 9.65 12.65 -14.87
N THR A 169 9.83 13.73 -15.65
CA THR A 169 10.82 14.77 -15.33
C THR A 169 10.50 15.49 -14.03
N ARG A 170 9.25 15.93 -13.82
CA ARG A 170 8.85 16.71 -12.64
C ARG A 170 8.97 15.87 -11.37
N THR A 171 8.43 14.65 -11.36
CA THR A 171 8.59 13.72 -10.25
C THR A 171 10.07 13.41 -9.98
N ALA A 172 10.87 13.19 -11.02
CA ALA A 172 12.31 13.00 -10.87
C ALA A 172 13.00 14.25 -10.29
N LYS A 173 12.62 15.45 -10.71
CA LYS A 173 13.15 16.70 -10.14
C LYS A 173 12.77 16.88 -8.67
N THR A 174 11.51 16.63 -8.31
CA THR A 174 11.03 16.71 -6.92
C THR A 174 11.77 15.72 -6.03
N ARG A 175 11.78 14.43 -6.41
CA ARG A 175 12.49 13.39 -5.68
C ARG A 175 13.99 13.67 -5.59
N TYR A 176 14.60 14.19 -6.65
CA TYR A 176 16.01 14.60 -6.62
C TYR A 176 16.27 15.77 -5.67
N ALA A 177 15.37 16.75 -5.61
CA ALA A 177 15.47 17.85 -4.66
C ALA A 177 15.36 17.34 -3.20
N GLU A 178 14.41 16.44 -2.93
CA GLU A 178 14.24 15.77 -1.64
C GLU A 178 15.46 14.92 -1.25
N LEU A 179 16.00 14.13 -2.18
CA LEU A 179 17.24 13.37 -1.98
C LEU A 179 18.36 14.31 -1.48
N ARG A 180 18.50 15.47 -2.10
CA ARG A 180 19.54 16.44 -1.74
C ARG A 180 19.28 17.19 -0.43
N SER A 181 18.02 17.50 -0.11
CA SER A 181 17.69 18.19 1.15
C SER A 181 17.76 17.25 2.34
N ASP A 182 17.28 16.02 2.19
CA ASP A 182 17.01 15.13 3.30
C ASP A 182 18.18 14.20 3.63
N TYR A 183 19.13 14.02 2.71
CA TYR A 183 20.25 13.09 2.89
C TYR A 183 21.02 13.38 4.17
N ALA A 184 21.41 14.64 4.42
CA ALA A 184 22.19 15.00 5.59
C ALA A 184 21.42 14.75 6.90
N HIS A 185 20.11 15.02 6.91
CA HIS A 185 19.26 14.74 8.06
C HIS A 185 19.14 13.23 8.31
N LEU A 186 18.91 12.45 7.26
CA LEU A 186 18.80 10.99 7.38
C LEU A 186 20.13 10.32 7.74
N ALA A 187 21.26 10.87 7.30
CA ALA A 187 22.59 10.39 7.70
C ALA A 187 22.82 10.49 9.22
N LEU A 188 22.18 11.45 9.89
CA LEU A 188 22.24 11.58 11.35
C LEU A 188 21.42 10.51 12.09
N THR A 189 20.42 9.89 11.44
CA THR A 189 19.59 8.85 12.08
C THR A 189 20.24 7.47 11.99
N VAL A 190 21.14 7.24 11.03
CA VAL A 190 21.82 5.94 10.84
C VAL A 190 22.63 5.51 12.08
N PRO A 191 23.46 6.37 12.71
CA PRO A 191 24.14 5.99 13.94
C PRO A 191 23.19 5.64 15.08
N HIS A 192 22.07 6.38 15.21
CA HIS A 192 21.06 6.12 16.24
C HIS A 192 20.40 4.76 16.05
N GLY A 193 19.91 4.45 14.84
CA GLY A 193 19.32 3.14 14.54
C GLY A 193 20.31 1.98 14.74
N THR A 194 21.58 2.19 14.40
CA THR A 194 22.65 1.19 14.61
C THR A 194 22.91 0.93 16.08
N GLU A 195 22.94 1.98 16.91
CA GLU A 195 23.14 1.85 18.36
C GLU A 195 21.94 1.18 19.04
N GLU A 196 20.73 1.62 18.69
CA GLU A 196 19.50 0.98 19.18
C GLU A 196 19.48 -0.51 18.84
N LEU A 197 19.74 -0.87 17.57
CA LEU A 197 19.76 -2.27 17.11
C LEU A 197 20.84 -3.11 17.79
N ARG A 198 22.01 -2.53 18.12
CA ARG A 198 23.08 -3.20 18.86
C ARG A 198 22.68 -3.44 20.32
N GLY A 199 21.87 -2.57 20.90
CA GLY A 199 21.34 -2.71 22.24
C GLY A 199 20.25 -3.79 22.38
N LEU A 200 19.71 -4.29 21.26
CA LEU A 200 18.68 -5.31 21.25
C LEU A 200 19.26 -6.72 21.40
N SER A 201 18.71 -7.48 22.33
CA SER A 201 19.15 -8.83 22.66
C SER A 201 18.06 -9.88 22.56
N SER A 202 16.79 -9.47 22.41
CA SER A 202 15.70 -10.43 22.35
C SER A 202 15.72 -11.24 21.03
N PRO A 203 15.01 -12.39 20.98
CA PRO A 203 14.85 -13.15 19.75
C PRO A 203 14.16 -12.38 18.60
N LEU A 204 13.49 -11.25 18.90
CA LEU A 204 12.84 -10.41 17.89
C LEU A 204 13.86 -9.63 17.04
N ALA A 205 15.04 -9.35 17.59
CA ALA A 205 16.18 -8.79 16.86
C ALA A 205 16.96 -9.92 16.18
N SER A 206 16.40 -10.47 15.10
CA SER A 206 17.02 -11.57 14.34
C SER A 206 18.26 -11.11 13.55
N ASP A 207 19.10 -12.08 13.16
CA ASP A 207 20.26 -11.81 12.30
C ASP A 207 19.84 -11.29 10.91
N ASP A 208 18.71 -11.76 10.37
CA ASP A 208 18.13 -11.24 9.13
C ASP A 208 17.78 -9.75 9.24
N LEU A 209 17.22 -9.33 10.38
CA LEU A 209 16.90 -7.93 10.65
C LEU A 209 18.19 -7.08 10.70
N ARG A 210 19.23 -7.58 11.36
CA ARG A 210 20.56 -6.94 11.40
C ARG A 210 21.18 -6.81 10.02
N GLN A 211 21.16 -7.88 9.23
CA GLN A 211 21.66 -7.89 7.86
C GLN A 211 20.87 -6.93 6.96
N ARG A 212 19.55 -6.82 7.15
CA ARG A 212 18.71 -5.91 6.38
C ARG A 212 19.02 -4.45 6.68
N TRP A 213 19.22 -4.10 7.96
CA TRP A 213 19.67 -2.77 8.37
C TRP A 213 21.05 -2.44 7.77
N GLU A 214 22.00 -3.37 7.85
CA GLU A 214 23.33 -3.20 7.25
C GLU A 214 23.24 -2.99 5.73
N THR A 215 22.37 -3.72 5.05
CA THR A 215 22.14 -3.57 3.60
C THR A 215 21.59 -2.18 3.27
N LEU A 216 20.59 -1.70 4.00
CA LEU A 216 19.99 -0.37 3.78
C LEU A 216 21.02 0.74 4.03
N THR A 217 21.77 0.67 5.12
CA THR A 217 22.77 1.67 5.49
C THR A 217 23.99 1.65 4.56
N THR A 218 24.44 0.48 4.11
CA THR A 218 25.50 0.34 3.10
C THR A 218 25.08 0.93 1.76
N ARG A 219 23.86 0.67 1.30
CA ARG A 219 23.36 1.27 0.06
C ARG A 219 23.19 2.78 0.21
N PHE A 220 22.72 3.24 1.37
CA PHE A 220 22.54 4.66 1.64
C PHE A 220 23.88 5.41 1.66
N SER A 221 24.93 4.85 2.25
CA SER A 221 26.26 5.47 2.27
C SER A 221 26.91 5.59 0.89
N ALA A 222 26.50 4.74 -0.07
CA ALA A 222 26.93 4.83 -1.46
C ALA A 222 26.16 5.89 -2.28
N LEU A 223 25.00 6.37 -1.79
CA LEU A 223 24.14 7.29 -2.55
C LEU A 223 24.84 8.58 -3.01
N PRO A 224 25.69 9.26 -2.21
CA PRO A 224 26.34 10.48 -2.69
C PRO A 224 27.15 10.26 -3.97
N GLN A 225 27.90 9.16 -4.03
CA GLN A 225 28.68 8.80 -5.22
C GLN A 225 27.78 8.47 -6.41
N GLU A 226 26.68 7.74 -6.17
CA GLU A 226 25.68 7.44 -7.20
C GLU A 226 25.03 8.72 -7.75
N ILE A 227 24.59 9.62 -6.85
CA ILE A 227 23.98 10.90 -7.16
C ILE A 227 24.94 11.79 -7.98
N ASP A 228 26.19 11.89 -7.55
CA ASP A 228 27.21 12.67 -8.26
C ASP A 228 27.47 12.11 -9.67
N SER A 229 27.42 10.78 -9.84
CA SER A 229 27.65 10.12 -11.13
C SER A 229 26.60 10.46 -12.19
N TRP A 230 25.38 10.87 -11.79
CA TRP A 230 24.34 11.29 -12.72
C TRP A 230 24.62 12.66 -13.37
N GLY A 231 25.58 13.43 -12.84
CA GLY A 231 25.96 14.73 -13.40
C GLY A 231 24.82 15.75 -13.41
N LEU A 232 23.83 15.60 -12.51
CA LEU A 232 22.67 16.47 -12.41
C LEU A 232 22.99 17.71 -11.58
N SER A 233 23.20 18.84 -12.25
CA SER A 233 23.38 20.16 -11.62
C SER A 233 22.08 20.97 -11.64
N SER A 234 22.07 22.15 -10.99
CA SER A 234 20.93 23.08 -11.00
C SER A 234 20.51 23.55 -12.41
N GLY A 235 21.38 23.40 -13.41
CA GLY A 235 21.09 23.69 -14.82
C GLY A 235 20.82 22.45 -15.69
N ALA A 236 20.67 21.26 -15.10
CA ALA A 236 20.42 20.04 -15.86
C ALA A 236 19.09 20.08 -16.62
N SER A 237 19.12 19.61 -17.86
CA SER A 237 17.95 19.59 -18.74
C SER A 237 16.92 18.53 -18.34
N ASP A 238 15.66 18.74 -18.73
CA ASP A 238 14.59 17.75 -18.58
C ASP A 238 14.93 16.39 -19.19
N LYS A 239 15.78 16.37 -20.23
CA LYS A 239 16.24 15.12 -20.85
C LYS A 239 17.16 14.33 -19.92
N GLN A 240 18.01 15.00 -19.16
CA GLN A 240 18.94 14.37 -18.21
C GLN A 240 18.17 13.81 -17.00
N PHE A 241 17.22 14.57 -16.44
CA PHE A 241 16.37 14.08 -15.36
C PHE A 241 15.54 12.86 -15.76
N ARG A 242 15.03 12.83 -17.00
CA ARG A 242 14.34 11.63 -17.52
C ARG A 242 15.26 10.43 -17.69
N HIS A 243 16.49 10.67 -18.13
CA HIS A 243 17.44 9.58 -18.32
C HIS A 243 17.71 8.85 -17.00
N HIS A 244 17.80 9.60 -15.89
CA HIS A 244 18.05 9.08 -14.55
C HIS A 244 16.78 8.89 -13.70
N SER A 245 15.58 8.97 -14.27
CA SER A 245 14.34 8.99 -13.48
C SER A 245 14.15 7.72 -12.65
N LYS A 246 14.51 6.55 -13.21
CA LYS A 246 14.51 5.27 -12.50
C LYS A 246 15.55 5.23 -11.37
N ASP A 247 16.73 5.78 -11.60
CA ASP A 247 17.82 5.82 -10.62
C ASP A 247 17.44 6.72 -9.44
N ILE A 248 16.89 7.91 -9.73
CA ILE A 248 16.35 8.85 -8.75
C ILE A 248 15.24 8.21 -7.93
N ALA A 249 14.30 7.51 -8.58
CA ALA A 249 13.21 6.82 -7.89
C ALA A 249 13.72 5.73 -6.93
N ARG A 250 14.72 4.93 -7.36
CA ARG A 250 15.33 3.90 -6.50
C ARG A 250 16.06 4.50 -5.30
N ALA A 251 16.82 5.58 -5.51
CA ALA A 251 17.50 6.27 -4.41
C ALA A 251 16.51 6.88 -3.42
N HIS A 252 15.42 7.47 -3.91
CA HIS A 252 14.38 8.06 -3.07
C HIS A 252 13.66 6.99 -2.25
N SER A 253 13.26 5.89 -2.89
CA SER A 253 12.68 4.72 -2.21
C SER A 253 13.61 4.17 -1.13
N LEU A 254 14.92 4.09 -1.39
CA LEU A 254 15.89 3.68 -0.38
C LEU A 254 15.91 4.63 0.84
N MET A 255 15.84 5.95 0.64
CA MET A 255 15.76 6.92 1.75
C MET A 255 14.47 6.77 2.56
N VAL A 256 13.34 6.56 1.88
CA VAL A 256 12.05 6.28 2.53
C VAL A 256 12.13 4.99 3.34
N SER A 257 12.64 3.90 2.75
CA SER A 257 12.82 2.62 3.45
C SER A 257 13.76 2.73 4.62
N LEU A 258 14.86 3.48 4.52
CA LEU A 258 15.79 3.68 5.63
C LEU A 258 15.15 4.48 6.77
N ARG A 259 14.37 5.52 6.46
CA ARG A 259 13.61 6.30 7.45
C ARG A 259 12.62 5.41 8.21
N ARG A 260 11.84 4.60 7.48
CA ARG A 260 10.90 3.63 8.07
C ARG A 260 11.64 2.59 8.91
N ALA A 261 12.72 2.02 8.40
CA ALA A 261 13.55 1.05 9.12
C ALA A 261 14.08 1.62 10.44
N SER A 262 14.49 2.89 10.47
CA SER A 262 14.92 3.55 11.70
C SER A 262 13.78 3.64 12.72
N GLN A 263 12.58 4.05 12.29
CA GLN A 263 11.40 4.14 13.16
C GLN A 263 10.96 2.76 13.67
N GLN A 264 11.06 1.74 12.82
CA GLN A 264 10.77 0.34 13.12
C GLN A 264 11.73 -0.24 14.16
N ILE A 265 13.03 0.05 14.04
CA ILE A 265 14.02 -0.30 15.08
C ILE A 265 13.71 0.41 16.39
N THR A 266 13.34 1.71 16.36
CA THR A 266 12.93 2.43 17.57
C THR A 266 11.70 1.78 18.23
N LEU A 267 10.71 1.36 17.45
CA LEU A 267 9.54 0.63 17.96
C LEU A 267 9.96 -0.70 18.61
N LEU A 268 10.81 -1.48 17.95
CA LEU A 268 11.32 -2.73 18.51
C LEU A 268 12.08 -2.49 19.82
N ALA A 269 12.89 -1.45 19.89
CA ALA A 269 13.61 -1.06 21.10
C ALA A 269 12.69 -0.60 22.23
N LYS A 270 11.54 0.01 21.93
CA LYS A 270 10.52 0.32 22.94
C LYS A 270 9.90 -0.95 23.52
N ILE A 271 9.58 -1.92 22.66
CA ILE A 271 9.05 -3.23 23.06
C ILE A 271 10.04 -3.96 23.97
N GLU A 272 11.33 -4.02 23.60
CA GLU A 272 12.34 -4.68 24.45
C GLU A 272 12.53 -3.95 25.79
N ARG A 273 12.47 -2.62 25.82
CA ARG A 273 12.72 -1.80 27.02
C ARG A 273 11.51 -1.60 27.95
N GLY A 274 10.41 -2.30 27.75
CA GLY A 274 9.29 -2.24 28.71
C GLY A 274 8.22 -1.18 28.40
N ASP A 275 8.20 -0.60 27.21
CA ASP A 275 7.14 0.34 26.83
C ASP A 275 5.80 -0.39 26.70
N VAL A 276 4.96 -0.26 27.73
CA VAL A 276 3.67 -0.95 27.84
C VAL A 276 2.74 -0.61 26.68
N THR A 277 2.76 0.63 26.19
CA THR A 277 1.90 1.06 25.08
C THR A 277 2.32 0.41 23.76
N ALA A 278 3.63 0.36 23.48
CA ALA A 278 4.14 -0.33 22.30
C ALA A 278 3.86 -1.84 22.36
N ARG A 279 4.05 -2.46 23.53
CA ARG A 279 3.75 -3.87 23.77
C ARG A 279 2.27 -4.18 23.59
N GLU A 280 1.38 -3.37 24.18
CA GLU A 280 -0.06 -3.54 24.04
C GLU A 280 -0.49 -3.50 22.57
N ALA A 281 0.01 -2.52 21.82
CA ALA A 281 -0.34 -2.36 20.42
C ALA A 281 0.05 -3.56 19.55
N GLU A 282 1.22 -4.17 19.80
CA GLU A 282 1.63 -5.39 19.08
C GLU A 282 0.87 -6.64 19.53
N VAL A 283 0.51 -6.74 20.81
CA VAL A 283 -0.32 -7.85 21.29
C VAL A 283 -1.74 -7.77 20.73
N ILE A 284 -2.35 -6.58 20.69
CA ILE A 284 -3.67 -6.37 20.05
C ILE A 284 -3.64 -6.80 18.58
N ARG A 285 -2.60 -6.43 17.83
CA ARG A 285 -2.46 -6.83 16.43
C ARG A 285 -2.36 -8.35 16.29
N LEU A 286 -1.57 -8.98 17.15
CA LEU A 286 -1.44 -10.44 17.15
C LEU A 286 -2.75 -11.13 17.55
N GLU A 287 -3.47 -10.61 18.55
CA GLU A 287 -4.79 -11.12 18.95
C GLU A 287 -5.77 -11.07 17.77
N LYS A 288 -5.85 -9.94 17.07
CA LYS A 288 -6.71 -9.77 15.88
C LYS A 288 -6.36 -10.77 14.77
N ASP A 289 -5.07 -10.98 14.52
CA ASP A 289 -4.63 -11.94 13.50
C ASP A 289 -4.97 -13.39 13.90
N ILE A 290 -4.79 -13.74 15.18
CA ILE A 290 -5.19 -15.04 15.74
C ILE A 290 -6.71 -15.24 15.66
N GLU A 291 -7.51 -14.19 15.91
CA GLU A 291 -8.97 -14.21 15.75
C GLU A 291 -9.36 -14.50 14.29
N GLY A 292 -8.72 -13.85 13.31
CA GLY A 292 -8.90 -14.16 11.89
C GLY A 292 -8.60 -15.63 11.58
N ALA A 293 -7.51 -16.17 12.14
CA ALA A 293 -7.16 -17.58 11.98
C ALA A 293 -8.17 -18.53 12.65
N LEU A 294 -8.76 -18.15 13.79
CA LEU A 294 -9.81 -18.94 14.48
C LEU A 294 -11.10 -19.01 13.67
N ASP A 295 -11.49 -17.89 13.06
CA ASP A 295 -12.69 -17.80 12.24
C ASP A 295 -12.54 -18.65 10.97
N HIS A 296 -11.33 -18.73 10.43
CA HIS A 296 -11.02 -19.55 9.27
C HIS A 296 -10.87 -21.04 9.62
N ALA A 297 -10.05 -21.37 10.62
CA ALA A 297 -9.69 -22.74 10.97
C ALA A 297 -10.17 -23.07 12.39
N LYS A 298 -10.98 -24.13 12.52
CA LYS A 298 -11.44 -24.65 13.82
C LYS A 298 -10.36 -25.53 14.50
N ASP A 299 -9.12 -25.05 14.55
CA ASP A 299 -7.97 -25.73 15.13
C ASP A 299 -7.81 -25.36 16.62
N SER A 300 -7.80 -26.37 17.50
CA SER A 300 -7.65 -26.19 18.94
C SER A 300 -6.30 -25.60 19.35
N ARG A 301 -5.28 -25.69 18.48
CA ARG A 301 -3.98 -25.04 18.67
C ARG A 301 -4.11 -23.53 18.59
N VAL A 302 -4.91 -23.00 17.67
CA VAL A 302 -5.17 -21.56 17.55
C VAL A 302 -5.88 -21.02 18.80
N GLN A 303 -6.80 -21.80 19.38
CA GLN A 303 -7.44 -21.43 20.66
C GLN A 303 -6.42 -21.37 21.81
N GLY A 304 -5.42 -22.26 21.80
CA GLY A 304 -4.30 -22.21 22.73
C GLY A 304 -3.45 -20.95 22.58
N LEU A 305 -3.20 -20.51 21.34
CA LEU A 305 -2.47 -19.28 21.04
C LEU A 305 -3.24 -18.04 21.48
N SER A 306 -4.55 -17.99 21.25
CA SER A 306 -5.42 -16.90 21.72
C SER A 306 -5.36 -16.72 23.23
N ARG A 307 -5.44 -17.81 24.01
CA ARG A 307 -5.26 -17.73 25.48
C ARG A 307 -3.89 -17.20 25.88
N ARG A 308 -2.82 -17.63 25.21
CA ARG A 308 -1.45 -17.16 25.50
C ARG A 308 -1.26 -15.69 25.12
N ALA A 309 -1.91 -15.21 24.06
CA ALA A 309 -1.92 -13.80 23.71
C ALA A 309 -2.62 -12.97 24.80
N ALA A 310 -3.76 -13.42 25.30
CA ALA A 310 -4.46 -12.78 26.41
C ALA A 310 -3.65 -12.81 27.73
N GLU A 311 -2.95 -13.90 28.01
CA GLU A 311 -2.01 -13.99 29.16
C GLU A 311 -0.84 -13.02 29.02
N LEU A 312 -0.31 -12.85 27.81
CA LEU A 312 0.74 -11.88 27.52
C LEU A 312 0.22 -10.45 27.66
N ARG A 313 -1.02 -10.19 27.24
CA ARG A 313 -1.71 -8.91 27.40
C ARG A 313 -1.97 -8.55 28.87
N ALA A 314 -2.22 -9.55 29.71
CA ALA A 314 -2.43 -9.33 31.14
C ALA A 314 -1.14 -8.90 31.88
N ASP A 315 0.04 -9.14 31.28
CA ASP A 315 1.35 -8.90 31.89
C ASP A 315 2.32 -8.21 30.90
N LEU A 316 1.94 -7.01 30.46
CA LEU A 316 2.74 -6.23 29.51
C LEU A 316 4.03 -5.65 30.11
N SER A 317 4.14 -5.56 31.43
CA SER A 317 5.32 -5.02 32.11
C SER A 317 6.40 -6.06 32.42
N GLY A 318 6.14 -7.34 32.15
CA GLY A 318 7.08 -8.43 32.42
C GLY A 318 8.44 -8.20 31.74
N GLU A 319 9.53 -8.47 32.46
CA GLU A 319 10.90 -8.36 31.90
C GLU A 319 11.13 -9.40 30.79
N ASP A 320 10.46 -10.56 30.88
CA ASP A 320 10.52 -11.67 29.92
C ASP A 320 9.49 -11.56 28.77
N PHE A 321 8.83 -10.40 28.64
CA PHE A 321 7.83 -10.17 27.60
C PHE A 321 8.38 -10.42 26.19
N PRO A 322 9.56 -9.91 25.78
CA PRO A 322 10.06 -10.10 24.42
C PRO A 322 10.28 -11.57 24.07
N GLU A 323 10.76 -12.37 25.02
CA GLU A 323 10.97 -13.81 24.87
C GLU A 323 9.64 -14.55 24.76
N ARG A 324 8.66 -14.23 25.62
CA ARG A 324 7.32 -14.81 25.57
C ARG A 324 6.58 -14.45 24.28
N TYR A 325 6.71 -13.21 23.83
CA TYR A 325 6.14 -12.74 22.56
C TYR A 325 6.76 -13.47 21.37
N ALA A 326 8.11 -13.54 21.29
CA ALA A 326 8.79 -14.26 20.22
C ALA A 326 8.45 -15.77 20.20
N ALA A 327 8.34 -16.40 21.37
CA ALA A 327 7.91 -17.79 21.47
C ALA A 327 6.48 -18.00 21.00
N LEU A 328 5.58 -17.05 21.30
CA LEU A 328 4.21 -17.09 20.79
C LEU A 328 4.17 -16.95 19.25
N LEU A 329 4.95 -16.03 18.68
CA LEU A 329 5.06 -15.87 17.23
C LEU A 329 5.61 -17.12 16.53
N ARG A 330 6.62 -17.77 17.11
CA ARG A 330 7.16 -19.04 16.59
C ARG A 330 6.08 -20.12 16.54
N ASP A 331 5.40 -20.34 17.65
CA ASP A 331 4.39 -21.40 17.74
C ASP A 331 3.19 -21.07 16.83
N TYR A 332 2.88 -19.79 16.65
CA TYR A 332 1.87 -19.35 15.71
C TYR A 332 2.29 -19.54 14.24
N ALA A 333 3.56 -19.26 13.91
CA ALA A 333 4.10 -19.50 12.57
C ALA A 333 3.96 -20.97 12.14
N GLU A 334 4.14 -21.91 13.07
CA GLU A 334 3.93 -23.33 12.81
C GLU A 334 2.46 -23.64 12.48
N VAL A 335 1.52 -23.08 13.25
CA VAL A 335 0.08 -23.29 13.01
C VAL A 335 -0.37 -22.64 11.69
N ILE A 336 0.08 -21.43 11.38
CA ILE A 336 -0.25 -20.76 10.11
C ILE A 336 0.34 -21.49 8.92
N ARG A 337 1.54 -22.06 9.04
CA ARG A 337 2.11 -22.90 7.99
C ARG A 337 1.21 -24.11 7.70
N ASP A 338 0.73 -24.79 8.74
CA ASP A 338 -0.16 -25.93 8.57
C ASP A 338 -1.52 -25.53 7.98
N ILE A 339 -2.11 -24.41 8.44
CA ILE A 339 -3.35 -23.86 7.87
C ILE A 339 -3.13 -23.52 6.40
N ARG A 340 -2.01 -22.87 6.07
CA ARG A 340 -1.68 -22.55 4.69
C ARG A 340 -1.59 -23.82 3.85
N ASP A 341 -0.76 -24.77 4.25
CA ASP A 341 -0.50 -25.99 3.48
C ASP A 341 -1.75 -26.89 3.34
N THR A 342 -2.77 -26.74 4.22
CA THR A 342 -4.01 -27.54 4.21
C THR A 342 -5.19 -26.84 3.54
N ASP A 343 -5.42 -25.56 3.86
CA ASP A 343 -6.67 -24.85 3.56
C ASP A 343 -6.49 -23.73 2.53
N ILE A 344 -5.25 -23.27 2.31
CA ILE A 344 -4.92 -22.15 1.43
C ILE A 344 -4.02 -22.67 0.31
N ALA A 345 -4.63 -23.08 -0.81
CA ALA A 345 -3.92 -23.61 -1.98
C ALA A 345 -2.66 -22.78 -2.33
N GLU A 346 -1.58 -23.44 -2.75
CA GLU A 346 -0.25 -22.85 -3.00
C GLU A 346 -0.36 -21.42 -3.57
N THR A 347 -0.15 -20.44 -2.70
CA THR A 347 -0.02 -19.03 -3.09
C THR A 347 1.16 -18.91 -4.05
N SER A 348 1.08 -18.01 -5.03
CA SER A 348 2.14 -17.82 -6.01
C SER A 348 3.48 -17.48 -5.34
N ASP A 349 4.59 -17.96 -5.93
CA ASP A 349 5.96 -17.78 -5.41
C ASP A 349 6.43 -16.31 -5.36
N THR A 350 5.59 -15.35 -5.80
CA THR A 350 5.92 -13.92 -5.87
C THR A 350 5.70 -13.19 -4.54
N HIS A 351 4.89 -13.75 -3.65
CA HIS A 351 4.58 -13.14 -2.36
C HIS A 351 5.77 -13.24 -1.40
N ARG A 352 6.05 -12.14 -0.70
CA ARG A 352 7.11 -12.11 0.31
C ARG A 352 6.63 -11.48 1.60
N VAL A 353 7.11 -11.99 2.71
CA VAL A 353 6.94 -11.37 4.02
C VAL A 353 7.55 -9.96 3.98
N PRO A 354 6.83 -8.91 4.43
CA PRO A 354 7.38 -7.58 4.55
C PRO A 354 8.68 -7.62 5.36
N GLN A 355 9.66 -6.83 4.94
CA GLN A 355 10.98 -6.76 5.56
C GLN A 355 11.19 -5.38 6.20
N LEU A 356 12.21 -5.27 7.06
CA LEU A 356 12.60 -3.99 7.64
C LEU A 356 12.78 -2.93 6.52
N GLY A 357 12.08 -1.80 6.68
CA GLY A 357 11.98 -0.70 5.71
C GLY A 357 10.73 -0.72 4.83
N ASP A 358 9.98 -1.81 4.79
CA ASP A 358 8.66 -1.89 4.14
C ASP A 358 7.59 -1.28 5.07
N SER A 359 6.57 -0.62 4.52
CA SER A 359 5.49 0.05 5.30
C SER A 359 4.70 -0.93 6.17
N GLN A 360 4.49 -2.14 5.67
CA GLN A 360 3.71 -3.19 6.32
C GLN A 360 4.53 -4.02 7.32
N TRP A 361 5.85 -3.85 7.40
CA TRP A 361 6.65 -4.60 8.37
C TRP A 361 6.25 -4.26 9.81
N ARG A 362 6.23 -5.29 10.66
CA ARG A 362 5.96 -5.19 12.09
C ARG A 362 6.98 -6.01 12.89
N PRO A 363 7.20 -5.68 14.17
CA PRO A 363 8.03 -6.48 15.07
C PRO A 363 7.65 -7.96 15.04
N GLY A 364 8.62 -8.83 14.74
CA GLY A 364 8.41 -10.27 14.66
C GLY A 364 8.14 -10.84 13.27
N TYR A 365 7.86 -10.01 12.25
CA TYR A 365 7.70 -10.51 10.87
C TYR A 365 8.99 -11.14 10.36
N GLY A 366 8.89 -12.35 9.82
CA GLY A 366 10.03 -13.15 9.35
C GLY A 366 10.83 -13.83 10.47
N VAL A 367 10.62 -13.47 11.74
CA VAL A 367 11.24 -14.18 12.88
C VAL A 367 10.67 -15.60 12.92
N HIS A 368 11.54 -16.61 12.90
CA HIS A 368 11.13 -18.02 12.77
C HIS A 368 10.23 -18.31 11.55
N SER A 369 10.41 -17.55 10.46
CA SER A 369 9.54 -17.60 9.27
C SER A 369 8.08 -17.28 9.59
N PHE A 370 7.82 -16.48 10.63
CA PHE A 370 6.49 -16.02 10.97
C PHE A 370 5.91 -15.14 9.86
N VAL A 371 4.70 -15.50 9.44
CA VAL A 371 3.84 -14.75 8.54
C VAL A 371 2.46 -14.70 9.22
N PRO A 372 1.88 -13.51 9.44
CA PRO A 372 0.55 -13.42 10.04
C PRO A 372 -0.51 -14.00 9.09
N PHE A 373 -1.56 -14.57 9.67
CA PHE A 373 -2.66 -15.20 8.95
C PHE A 373 -3.31 -14.24 7.96
N MET A 374 -3.60 -13.01 8.35
CA MET A 374 -4.26 -12.05 7.47
C MET A 374 -3.42 -11.70 6.23
N LEU A 375 -2.08 -11.76 6.36
CA LEU A 375 -1.19 -11.60 5.20
C LEU A 375 -1.21 -12.83 4.29
N VAL A 376 -1.23 -14.04 4.85
CA VAL A 376 -1.40 -15.27 4.05
C VAL A 376 -2.76 -15.28 3.35
N GLN A 377 -3.81 -14.86 4.07
CA GLN A 377 -5.16 -14.75 3.52
C GLN A 377 -5.22 -13.70 2.41
N SER A 378 -4.52 -12.58 2.54
CA SER A 378 -4.50 -11.55 1.50
C SER A 378 -3.79 -12.02 0.23
N TRP A 379 -2.69 -12.76 0.37
CA TRP A 379 -2.02 -13.42 -0.76
C TRP A 379 -2.94 -14.40 -1.46
N TYR A 380 -3.63 -15.24 -0.69
CA TYR A 380 -4.62 -16.17 -1.23
C TYR A 380 -5.77 -15.47 -1.94
N LEU A 381 -6.35 -14.42 -1.36
CA LEU A 381 -7.42 -13.65 -1.99
C LEU A 381 -6.94 -12.98 -3.27
N SER A 382 -5.69 -12.48 -3.30
CA SER A 382 -5.08 -11.95 -4.52
C SER A 382 -4.89 -13.03 -5.58
N ASP A 383 -4.27 -14.16 -5.22
CA ASP A 383 -3.95 -15.23 -6.15
C ASP A 383 -5.21 -15.95 -6.65
N THR A 384 -6.22 -16.11 -5.81
CA THR A 384 -7.51 -16.65 -6.22
C THR A 384 -8.29 -15.66 -7.03
N ALA A 385 -8.17 -14.34 -6.81
CA ALA A 385 -8.72 -13.36 -7.76
C ALA A 385 -8.04 -13.50 -9.13
N THR A 386 -6.72 -13.67 -9.18
CA THR A 386 -5.97 -13.87 -10.43
C THR A 386 -6.24 -15.23 -11.10
N SER A 387 -6.39 -16.30 -10.32
CA SER A 387 -6.65 -17.68 -10.79
C SER A 387 -8.13 -17.95 -11.10
N SER A 388 -9.04 -17.21 -10.48
CA SER A 388 -10.47 -17.15 -10.82
C SER A 388 -10.74 -16.25 -12.03
N SER A 389 -9.72 -16.00 -12.87
CA SER A 389 -9.87 -15.50 -14.24
C SER A 389 -10.71 -16.43 -15.15
N THR A 390 -11.29 -17.51 -14.60
CA THR A 390 -12.35 -18.31 -15.22
C THR A 390 -13.75 -18.15 -14.58
N SER A 391 -13.91 -17.31 -13.55
CA SER A 391 -15.17 -17.06 -12.83
C SER A 391 -15.31 -15.59 -12.38
N THR A 392 -15.52 -14.68 -13.35
CA THR A 392 -16.18 -13.36 -13.24
C THR A 392 -16.32 -12.69 -11.85
N THR A 393 -15.28 -11.99 -11.38
CA THR A 393 -15.43 -10.75 -10.56
C THR A 393 -14.87 -9.58 -11.35
N THR A 394 -15.60 -9.24 -12.40
CA THR A 394 -15.28 -8.16 -13.35
C THR A 394 -15.22 -6.82 -12.62
N VAL A 395 -14.12 -6.06 -12.78
CA VAL A 395 -14.12 -4.63 -12.42
C VAL A 395 -15.27 -3.97 -13.18
N ASN A 396 -16.19 -3.36 -12.44
CA ASN A 396 -17.32 -2.67 -13.04
C ASN A 396 -16.93 -1.22 -13.32
N THR A 397 -16.71 -0.89 -14.59
CA THR A 397 -16.44 0.48 -15.06
C THR A 397 -17.69 1.13 -15.66
N THR A 398 -18.87 0.51 -15.53
CA THR A 398 -20.11 0.98 -16.16
C THR A 398 -20.90 1.87 -15.21
N PHE A 399 -21.44 2.96 -15.74
CA PHE A 399 -22.40 3.83 -15.07
C PHE A 399 -23.72 3.85 -15.85
N SER A 400 -24.83 3.87 -15.13
CA SER A 400 -26.17 4.03 -15.69
C SER A 400 -26.46 5.51 -15.99
N GLY A 401 -27.50 5.77 -16.78
CA GLY A 401 -28.00 7.14 -16.98
C GLY A 401 -27.14 8.04 -17.88
N GLY A 402 -26.04 7.54 -18.45
CA GLY A 402 -25.17 8.27 -19.37
C GLY A 402 -24.10 9.13 -18.69
N PHE A 403 -23.85 8.90 -17.39
CA PHE A 403 -22.70 9.47 -16.69
C PHE A 403 -21.40 8.94 -17.32
N ALA A 404 -20.43 9.83 -17.53
CA ALA A 404 -19.21 9.57 -18.29
C ALA A 404 -17.94 9.62 -17.42
N GLY A 405 -18.06 9.43 -16.11
CA GLY A 405 -16.92 9.44 -15.20
C GLY A 405 -15.98 8.24 -15.41
N GLY A 406 -14.68 8.46 -15.18
CA GLY A 406 -13.68 7.39 -15.23
C GLY A 406 -13.48 6.65 -13.91
N GLY A 407 -12.81 5.50 -13.99
CA GLY A 407 -12.59 4.57 -12.89
C GLY A 407 -13.63 3.45 -12.82
N GLY A 408 -13.78 2.83 -11.65
CA GLY A 408 -14.68 1.71 -11.47
C GLY A 408 -14.61 1.07 -10.09
N SER A 409 -15.38 0.00 -9.92
CA SER A 409 -15.57 -0.68 -8.65
C SER A 409 -15.37 -2.18 -8.71
N SER A 410 -15.18 -2.75 -7.52
CA SER A 410 -15.11 -4.19 -7.29
C SER A 410 -15.58 -4.51 -5.86
N SER A 411 -15.69 -5.80 -5.55
CA SER A 411 -15.95 -6.29 -4.19
C SER A 411 -14.66 -6.63 -3.45
N PHE A 412 -14.72 -6.69 -2.12
CA PHE A 412 -13.62 -7.11 -1.25
C PHE A 412 -14.07 -8.03 -0.11
#